data_AF-A0A819YRW4-F1
#
_entry.id   AF-A0A819YRW4-F1
#
_cell.length_a   1.000
_cell.length_b   1.000
_cell.length_c   1.000
_cell.angle_alpha   90.00
_cell.angle_beta   90.00
_cell.angle_gamma   90.00
#
_symmetry.space_group_name_H-M   'P 1'
#
loop_
_entity.id
_entity.type
_entity.pdbx_description
1 polymer ?
#
loop_
_entity_poly.entity_id
_entity_poly.type
_entity_poly.pdbx_seq_one_letter_code
_entity_poly.pdbx_strand_id
1 'polypeptide(L)'
;MASSSTYFAQKDNKACCNPLGLHDKIRRIKGLRSFSEARCSVLKNICNLKPLSKLCSICYKEVLKREKAIQVVSDSDTEASDCTSTNANAIATDTDEDLVCLSPIKEDDLNVINRSIEMIGVSPFVKRKLSQKKYPQEKLKSIVTSVAKKLKYNDNLETDDIEIRINDEPRTSAIERERANDFNHIISQLKDKFHISTKEVYAIFKAQNPEYKIGFSKFAELRPKQCILAGSSGTHAVCVCTLHQNTKLMMEGARFQYLTQNDDVQLKHYRHVLSKLTCNPPCIECYFRQCKICKDSAEKLKDFLRNIFEDYVIDQIEYRKWTSTDRSTLETIIENTEDFVTTFGGQVERLLRHDFIAKIQMSFMQDLRDNHLKEGEFLVIGDFAENYTFIIQDEVQSFHWNNISTVQP
;
A
#
# COMPACT_ATOMS: atom_id res chain seq x y z
N MET A 1 -46.41 39.42 11.06
CA MET A 1 -47.23 38.24 11.39
C MET A 1 -47.64 37.55 10.10
N ALA A 2 -47.73 36.22 10.12
CA ALA A 2 -47.65 35.26 9.00
C ALA A 2 -46.20 35.02 8.55
N SER A 3 -45.69 33.79 8.43
CA SER A 3 -46.37 32.52 8.15
C SER A 3 -45.63 31.33 8.79
N SER A 4 -46.19 30.82 9.89
CA SER A 4 -45.96 29.44 10.34
C SER A 4 -47.01 28.56 9.69
N SER A 5 -46.60 27.70 8.75
CA SER A 5 -47.16 26.38 8.43
C SER A 5 -46.69 25.98 7.02
N THR A 6 -46.34 24.69 6.85
CA THR A 6 -45.93 23.99 5.61
C THR A 6 -44.45 23.99 5.20
N TYR A 7 -43.49 23.79 6.11
CA TYR A 7 -42.15 23.28 5.72
C TYR A 7 -41.99 21.75 5.93
N PHE A 8 -42.90 21.13 6.68
CA PHE A 8 -43.03 19.68 6.76
C PHE A 8 -44.31 19.22 6.05
N ALA A 9 -44.20 18.92 4.76
CA ALA A 9 -45.01 17.91 4.04
C ALA A 9 -44.82 18.04 2.53
N GLN A 10 -43.67 17.59 2.00
CA GLN A 10 -43.66 17.06 0.63
C GLN A 10 -43.08 15.66 0.66
N LYS A 11 -44.03 14.71 0.63
CA LYS A 11 -43.90 13.26 0.43
C LYS A 11 -42.62 12.85 -0.29
N ASP A 12 -42.00 11.79 0.21
CA ASP A 12 -41.11 10.87 -0.51
C ASP A 12 -41.51 10.71 -1.98
N ASN A 13 -41.04 11.62 -2.84
CA ASN A 13 -41.40 11.58 -4.23
C ASN A 13 -40.51 10.54 -4.88
N LYS A 14 -40.94 9.27 -4.83
CA LYS A 14 -40.24 8.13 -5.43
C LYS A 14 -40.36 8.11 -6.95
N ALA A 15 -40.69 9.23 -7.58
CA ALA A 15 -40.94 9.33 -9.01
C ALA A 15 -40.03 10.36 -9.69
N CYS A 16 -39.57 10.04 -10.89
CA CYS A 16 -38.80 10.96 -11.73
C CYS A 16 -39.67 12.14 -12.20
N CYS A 17 -39.17 13.38 -12.12
CA CYS A 17 -39.89 14.57 -12.62
C CYS A 17 -39.82 14.75 -14.14
N ASN A 18 -38.97 13.99 -14.84
CA ASN A 18 -38.85 13.96 -16.30
C ASN A 18 -38.82 15.35 -16.98
N PRO A 19 -37.84 16.21 -16.66
CA PRO A 19 -37.82 17.61 -17.04
C PRO A 19 -37.61 17.83 -18.54
N LEU A 20 -37.17 16.80 -19.26
CA LEU A 20 -36.87 16.81 -20.69
C LEU A 20 -37.85 15.97 -21.52
N GLY A 21 -38.93 15.46 -20.91
CA GLY A 21 -39.97 14.71 -21.63
C GLY A 21 -39.51 13.37 -22.22
N LEU A 22 -38.49 12.72 -21.66
CA LEU A 22 -37.82 11.54 -22.24
C LEU A 22 -38.57 10.21 -22.05
N HIS A 23 -39.65 10.20 -21.28
CA HIS A 23 -40.47 9.01 -21.07
C HIS A 23 -41.93 9.36 -20.70
N ASP A 24 -42.89 8.66 -21.29
CA ASP A 24 -44.32 8.98 -21.10
C ASP A 24 -44.90 8.43 -19.78
N LYS A 25 -44.32 7.35 -19.26
CA LYS A 25 -44.77 6.72 -18.01
C LYS A 25 -43.97 7.22 -16.81
N ILE A 26 -44.66 7.54 -15.71
CA ILE A 26 -44.04 7.99 -14.45
C ILE A 26 -43.13 6.88 -13.91
N ARG A 27 -41.81 7.11 -13.93
CA ARG A 27 -40.82 6.13 -13.45
C ARG A 27 -40.66 6.22 -11.94
N ARG A 28 -41.12 5.20 -11.22
CA ARG A 28 -40.92 5.04 -9.77
C ARG A 28 -39.87 3.99 -9.46
N ILE A 29 -38.60 4.39 -9.28
CA ILE A 29 -37.44 3.49 -9.19
C ILE A 29 -36.62 3.83 -7.93
N LYS A 30 -35.97 2.84 -7.29
CA LYS A 30 -34.98 3.08 -6.22
C LYS A 30 -33.73 3.76 -6.79
N GLY A 31 -33.13 4.70 -6.06
CA GLY A 31 -31.90 5.40 -6.47
C GLY A 31 -32.10 6.67 -7.32
N LEU A 32 -33.25 7.34 -7.20
CA LEU A 32 -33.46 8.65 -7.84
C LEU A 32 -32.55 9.72 -7.22
N ARG A 33 -31.94 10.54 -8.08
CA ARG A 33 -30.99 11.59 -7.68
C ARG A 33 -31.70 12.93 -7.52
N SER A 34 -31.44 13.63 -6.42
CA SER A 34 -31.93 14.99 -6.15
C SER A 34 -30.87 16.05 -6.44
N PHE A 35 -31.30 17.28 -6.67
CA PHE A 35 -30.42 18.42 -6.93
C PHE A 35 -30.52 19.47 -5.82
N SER A 36 -29.37 20.05 -5.47
CA SER A 36 -29.26 21.21 -4.60
C SER A 36 -29.73 22.48 -5.32
N GLU A 37 -30.06 23.51 -4.55
CA GLU A 37 -30.55 24.79 -5.07
C GLU A 37 -29.51 25.51 -5.95
N ALA A 38 -28.23 25.43 -5.58
CA ALA A 38 -27.12 25.92 -6.39
C ALA A 38 -27.06 25.22 -7.76
N ARG A 39 -27.20 23.90 -7.79
CA ARG A 39 -27.13 23.12 -9.03
C ARG A 39 -28.36 23.29 -9.93
N CYS A 40 -29.53 23.50 -9.33
CA CYS A 40 -30.72 23.90 -10.09
C CYS A 40 -30.54 25.26 -10.77
N SER A 41 -29.81 26.20 -10.15
CA SER A 41 -29.58 27.54 -10.73
C SER A 41 -28.67 27.51 -11.96
N VAL A 42 -27.63 26.67 -11.96
CA VAL A 42 -26.75 26.45 -13.12
C VAL A 42 -27.50 25.81 -14.29
N LEU A 43 -28.42 24.89 -13.99
CA LEU A 43 -29.14 24.10 -15.00
C LEU A 43 -30.41 24.79 -15.53
N LYS A 44 -30.75 26.01 -15.09
CA LYS A 44 -31.95 26.76 -15.53
C LYS A 44 -32.03 26.93 -17.05
N ASN A 45 -30.88 27.08 -17.70
CA ASN A 45 -30.80 27.25 -19.16
C ASN A 45 -30.98 25.94 -19.94
N ILE A 46 -30.94 24.78 -19.26
CA ILE A 46 -31.06 23.44 -19.86
C ILE A 46 -32.44 22.85 -19.56
N CYS A 47 -32.93 22.99 -18.33
CA CYS A 47 -34.24 22.50 -17.94
C CYS A 47 -34.76 23.16 -16.65
N ASN A 48 -36.09 23.27 -16.53
CA ASN A 48 -36.74 23.86 -15.35
C ASN A 48 -36.84 22.86 -14.20
N LEU A 49 -35.72 22.64 -13.50
CA LEU A 49 -35.64 21.83 -12.29
C LEU A 49 -35.80 22.69 -11.03
N LYS A 50 -36.76 22.32 -10.16
CA LYS A 50 -36.89 22.92 -8.83
C LYS A 50 -35.99 22.19 -7.82
N PRO A 51 -35.47 22.88 -6.78
CA PRO A 51 -34.72 22.23 -5.70
C PRO A 51 -35.47 21.02 -5.14
N LEU A 52 -34.75 19.95 -4.77
CA LEU A 52 -35.29 18.67 -4.30
C LEU A 52 -36.06 17.82 -5.34
N SER A 53 -36.17 18.27 -6.60
CA SER A 53 -36.71 17.43 -7.68
C SER A 53 -35.85 16.19 -7.92
N LYS A 54 -36.48 15.04 -8.15
CA LYS A 54 -35.78 13.75 -8.30
C LYS A 54 -35.76 13.28 -9.76
N LEU A 55 -34.60 12.82 -10.25
CA LEU A 55 -34.41 12.29 -11.60
C LEU A 55 -34.03 10.80 -11.61
N CYS A 56 -34.56 10.09 -12.60
CA CYS A 56 -34.07 8.76 -12.96
C CYS A 56 -32.73 8.86 -13.70
N SER A 57 -31.99 7.75 -13.73
CA SER A 57 -30.68 7.66 -14.37
C SER A 57 -30.68 8.09 -15.84
N ILE A 58 -31.78 7.87 -16.56
CA ILE A 58 -31.91 8.28 -17.96
C ILE A 58 -31.99 9.80 -18.07
N CYS A 59 -32.91 10.44 -17.35
CA CYS A 59 -33.04 11.89 -17.36
C CYS A 59 -31.78 12.58 -16.83
N TYR A 60 -31.14 12.01 -15.80
CA TYR A 60 -29.90 12.54 -15.25
C TYR A 60 -28.75 12.53 -16.26
N LYS A 61 -28.55 11.41 -16.97
CA LYS A 61 -27.51 11.30 -18.00
C LYS A 61 -27.72 12.27 -19.16
N GLU A 62 -28.97 12.47 -19.58
CA GLU A 62 -29.28 13.37 -20.69
C GLU A 62 -29.08 14.85 -20.32
N VAL A 63 -29.38 15.24 -19.08
CA VAL A 63 -29.09 16.60 -18.57
C VAL A 63 -27.58 16.86 -18.57
N LEU A 64 -26.76 15.92 -18.05
CA LEU A 64 -25.30 16.06 -18.07
C LEU A 64 -24.71 16.10 -19.48
N LYS A 65 -25.29 15.35 -20.42
CA LYS A 65 -24.86 15.36 -21.82
C LYS A 65 -25.07 16.73 -22.45
N ARG A 66 -26.21 17.37 -22.17
CA ARG A 66 -26.53 18.72 -22.69
C ARG A 66 -25.71 19.81 -22.00
N GLU A 67 -25.40 19.64 -20.72
CA GLU A 67 -24.49 20.52 -19.99
C GLU A 67 -23.09 20.54 -20.60
N LYS A 68 -22.51 19.36 -20.86
CA LYS A 68 -21.21 19.26 -21.53
C LYS A 68 -21.21 19.79 -22.96
N ALA A 69 -22.31 19.62 -23.70
CA ALA A 69 -22.41 20.14 -25.06
C ALA A 69 -22.41 21.68 -25.10
N ILE A 70 -22.87 22.36 -24.05
CA ILE A 70 -22.85 23.83 -23.95
C ILE A 70 -21.45 24.35 -23.58
N GLN A 71 -20.68 23.61 -22.76
CA GLN A 71 -19.29 23.97 -22.41
C GLN A 71 -18.32 23.85 -23.59
N VAL A 72 -18.58 22.98 -24.57
CA VAL A 72 -17.67 22.78 -25.73
C VAL A 72 -17.82 23.89 -26.78
N VAL A 73 -18.92 24.63 -26.78
CA VAL A 73 -19.19 25.70 -27.76
C VAL A 73 -18.54 27.05 -27.34
N SER A 74 -18.10 27.20 -26.08
CA SER A 74 -17.47 28.44 -25.60
C SER A 74 -15.96 28.54 -25.84
N ASP A 75 -15.28 27.45 -26.20
CA ASP A 75 -13.80 27.37 -26.20
C ASP A 75 -13.17 27.46 -27.61
N SER A 76 -13.94 27.74 -28.67
CA SER A 76 -13.45 27.73 -30.06
C SER A 76 -13.07 29.07 -30.68
N ASP A 77 -13.12 30.20 -29.95
CA ASP A 77 -12.84 31.53 -30.51
C ASP A 77 -11.70 32.25 -29.75
N THR A 78 -10.42 32.00 -30.08
CA THR A 78 -9.36 33.04 -30.22
C THR A 78 -7.99 32.47 -30.63
N GLU A 79 -7.40 33.03 -31.70
CA GLU A 79 -6.05 32.78 -32.19
C GLU A 79 -4.99 33.73 -31.60
N ALA A 80 -3.73 33.24 -31.61
CA ALA A 80 -2.44 33.94 -31.74
C ALA A 80 -1.75 34.59 -30.51
N SER A 81 -0.42 34.40 -30.49
CA SER A 81 0.65 35.28 -29.97
C SER A 81 1.44 34.84 -28.71
N ASP A 82 2.65 34.33 -28.99
CA ASP A 82 3.96 34.75 -28.47
C ASP A 82 4.40 34.54 -27.00
N CYS A 83 5.71 34.65 -26.83
CA CYS A 83 6.59 33.98 -25.89
C CYS A 83 6.87 34.67 -24.52
N THR A 84 7.48 33.86 -23.63
CA THR A 84 8.36 34.18 -22.47
C THR A 84 7.80 34.52 -21.07
N SER A 85 8.43 33.81 -20.13
CA SER A 85 8.84 34.09 -18.73
C SER A 85 7.81 34.26 -17.59
N THR A 86 7.98 33.41 -16.57
CA THR A 86 7.85 33.61 -15.09
C THR A 86 6.72 34.52 -14.58
N ASN A 87 5.89 34.16 -13.60
CA ASN A 87 6.27 33.84 -12.22
C ASN A 87 5.05 33.37 -11.39
N ALA A 88 5.31 32.78 -10.24
CA ALA A 88 4.34 32.25 -9.27
C ALA A 88 3.36 33.29 -8.70
N ASN A 89 2.11 32.89 -8.42
CA ASN A 89 1.62 32.60 -7.06
C ASN A 89 0.09 32.41 -7.00
N ALA A 90 -0.28 31.26 -6.44
CA ALA A 90 -1.39 30.91 -5.55
C ALA A 90 -2.64 31.82 -5.43
N ILE A 91 -3.83 31.20 -5.37
CA ILE A 91 -4.60 30.96 -4.12
C ILE A 91 -5.96 30.31 -4.44
N ALA A 92 -6.22 29.17 -3.74
CA ALA A 92 -7.52 28.63 -3.27
C ALA A 92 -8.65 28.35 -4.29
N THR A 93 -9.51 27.36 -4.17
CA THR A 93 -9.81 26.27 -3.22
C THR A 93 -10.93 25.46 -3.89
N ASP A 94 -11.16 24.25 -3.38
CA ASP A 94 -12.46 23.56 -3.40
C ASP A 94 -12.76 22.70 -4.63
N THR A 95 -12.64 21.37 -4.48
CA THR A 95 -13.60 20.41 -5.06
C THR A 95 -13.53 19.08 -4.32
N ASP A 96 -14.60 18.83 -3.58
CA ASP A 96 -15.36 17.58 -3.45
C ASP A 96 -14.74 16.29 -4.03
N GLU A 97 -14.70 15.32 -3.11
CA GLU A 97 -14.53 13.88 -3.23
C GLU A 97 -14.96 13.24 -4.57
N ASP A 98 -13.99 12.50 -5.11
CA ASP A 98 -14.04 11.68 -6.31
C ASP A 98 -15.13 10.60 -6.29
N LEU A 99 -16.06 10.71 -7.25
CA LEU A 99 -16.84 9.57 -7.75
C LEU A 99 -16.11 8.98 -8.96
N VAL A 100 -15.20 8.03 -8.74
CA VAL A 100 -14.47 7.36 -9.83
C VAL A 100 -15.42 6.49 -10.68
N CYS A 101 -15.57 6.86 -11.95
CA CYS A 101 -16.30 6.08 -12.94
C CYS A 101 -15.38 4.96 -13.47
N LEU A 102 -15.60 3.71 -13.06
CA LEU A 102 -14.95 2.54 -13.65
C LEU A 102 -15.18 2.51 -15.18
N SER A 103 -14.10 2.56 -15.96
CA SER A 103 -14.16 2.43 -17.41
C SER A 103 -14.33 0.95 -17.80
N PRO A 104 -15.00 0.65 -18.93
CA PRO A 104 -15.13 -0.73 -19.42
C PRO A 104 -13.76 -1.31 -19.79
N ILE A 105 -13.50 -2.57 -19.42
CA ILE A 105 -12.32 -3.34 -19.86
C ILE A 105 -12.22 -3.25 -21.39
N LYS A 106 -11.11 -2.71 -21.91
CA LYS A 106 -10.89 -2.56 -23.35
C LYS A 106 -10.80 -3.95 -23.98
N GLU A 107 -11.33 -4.12 -25.19
CA GLU A 107 -11.34 -5.39 -25.93
C GLU A 107 -9.93 -5.99 -26.03
N ASP A 108 -8.92 -5.12 -26.16
CA ASP A 108 -7.51 -5.48 -26.31
C ASP A 108 -6.91 -6.11 -25.05
N ASP A 109 -7.29 -5.64 -23.86
CA ASP A 109 -6.80 -6.19 -22.58
C ASP A 109 -7.29 -7.63 -22.37
N LEU A 110 -8.54 -7.90 -22.76
CA LEU A 110 -9.12 -9.24 -22.66
C LEU A 110 -8.48 -10.21 -23.65
N ASN A 111 -8.09 -9.73 -24.84
CA ASN A 111 -7.39 -10.53 -25.84
C ASN A 111 -5.99 -10.93 -25.38
N VAL A 112 -5.26 -10.03 -24.71
CA VAL A 112 -3.94 -10.32 -24.12
C VAL A 112 -4.06 -11.40 -23.05
N ILE A 113 -5.01 -11.26 -22.12
CA ILE A 113 -5.25 -12.25 -21.05
C ILE A 113 -5.64 -13.61 -21.65
N ASN A 114 -6.51 -13.62 -22.66
CA ASN A 114 -6.96 -14.86 -23.31
C ASN A 114 -5.81 -15.62 -23.96
N ARG A 115 -4.84 -14.94 -24.58
CA ARG A 115 -3.63 -15.58 -25.12
C ARG A 115 -2.81 -16.25 -24.04
N SER A 116 -2.60 -15.58 -22.90
CA SER A 116 -1.81 -16.13 -21.79
C SER A 116 -2.44 -17.37 -21.16
N ILE A 117 -3.77 -17.40 -21.03
CA ILE A 117 -4.46 -18.55 -20.44
C ILE A 117 -4.61 -19.72 -21.42
N GLU A 118 -4.63 -19.47 -22.73
CA GLU A 118 -4.57 -20.53 -23.74
C GLU A 118 -3.21 -21.26 -23.70
N MET A 119 -2.10 -20.55 -23.46
CA MET A 119 -0.76 -21.16 -23.34
C MET A 119 -0.66 -22.17 -22.18
N ILE A 120 -1.46 -22.00 -21.12
CA ILE A 120 -1.55 -22.93 -20.00
C ILE A 120 -2.66 -23.98 -20.19
N GLY A 121 -3.31 -24.03 -21.36
CA GLY A 121 -4.33 -25.02 -21.73
C GLY A 121 -5.73 -24.71 -21.18
N VAL A 122 -6.01 -23.46 -20.80
CA VAL A 122 -7.33 -23.03 -20.31
C VAL A 122 -8.04 -22.24 -21.40
N SER A 123 -9.33 -22.51 -21.61
CA SER A 123 -10.10 -21.80 -22.66
C SER A 123 -10.21 -20.30 -22.37
N PRO A 124 -10.41 -19.46 -23.40
CA PRO A 124 -10.61 -18.02 -23.24
C PRO A 124 -11.76 -17.64 -22.28
N PHE A 125 -11.66 -16.44 -21.73
CA PHE A 125 -12.76 -15.77 -21.06
C PHE A 125 -13.85 -15.38 -22.05
N VAL A 126 -15.09 -15.67 -21.67
CA VAL A 126 -16.28 -15.25 -22.38
C VAL A 126 -16.70 -13.90 -21.80
N LYS A 127 -16.39 -12.80 -22.51
CA LYS A 127 -16.60 -11.41 -22.07
C LYS A 127 -17.97 -11.16 -21.43
N ARG A 128 -19.05 -11.63 -22.08
CA ARG A 128 -20.44 -11.50 -21.58
C ARG A 128 -20.73 -12.22 -20.25
N LYS A 129 -19.89 -13.18 -19.85
CA LYS A 129 -20.04 -13.94 -18.60
C LYS A 129 -19.17 -13.38 -17.46
N LEU A 130 -18.26 -12.45 -17.73
CA LEU A 130 -17.39 -11.85 -16.71
C LEU A 130 -18.17 -11.05 -15.65
N SER A 131 -19.35 -10.53 -16.01
CA SER A 131 -20.26 -9.85 -15.07
C SER A 131 -21.02 -10.81 -14.15
N GLN A 132 -20.96 -12.13 -14.39
CA GLN A 132 -21.60 -13.13 -13.53
C GLN A 132 -20.72 -13.39 -12.32
N LYS A 133 -21.31 -13.58 -11.13
CA LYS A 133 -20.54 -13.76 -9.88
C LYS A 133 -19.69 -15.05 -9.87
N LYS A 134 -20.24 -16.17 -10.38
CA LYS A 134 -19.60 -17.49 -10.31
C LYS A 134 -18.58 -17.76 -11.42
N TYR A 135 -18.83 -17.27 -12.63
CA TYR A 135 -18.00 -17.60 -13.80
C TYR A 135 -16.53 -17.17 -13.66
N PRO A 136 -16.18 -15.93 -13.25
CA PRO A 136 -14.79 -15.53 -13.04
C PRO A 136 -14.10 -16.37 -11.96
N GLN A 137 -14.82 -16.74 -10.89
CA GLN A 137 -14.29 -17.53 -9.78
C GLN A 137 -13.94 -18.96 -10.22
N GLU A 138 -14.86 -19.63 -10.92
CA GLU A 138 -14.62 -20.96 -11.48
C GLU A 138 -13.51 -20.95 -12.52
N LYS A 139 -13.43 -19.87 -13.31
CA LYS A 139 -12.40 -19.69 -14.32
C LYS A 139 -11.03 -19.50 -13.70
N LEU A 140 -10.93 -18.69 -12.65
CA LEU A 140 -9.68 -18.50 -11.90
C LEU A 140 -9.23 -19.81 -11.24
N LYS A 141 -10.15 -20.58 -10.65
CA LYS A 141 -9.84 -21.92 -10.11
C LYS A 141 -9.25 -22.82 -11.18
N SER A 142 -9.84 -22.87 -12.37
CA SER A 142 -9.32 -23.64 -13.51
C SER A 142 -7.93 -23.18 -13.94
N ILE A 143 -7.67 -21.87 -13.95
CA ILE A 143 -6.35 -21.29 -14.29
C ILE A 143 -5.30 -21.74 -13.27
N VAL A 144 -5.58 -21.55 -11.98
CA VAL A 144 -4.68 -21.93 -10.89
C VAL A 144 -4.38 -23.43 -10.92
N THR A 145 -5.40 -24.27 -11.14
CA THR A 145 -5.20 -25.73 -11.28
C THR A 145 -4.33 -26.09 -12.48
N SER A 146 -4.55 -25.49 -13.64
CA SER A 146 -3.74 -25.77 -14.84
C SER A 146 -2.28 -25.30 -14.69
N VAL A 147 -2.06 -24.13 -14.07
CA VAL A 147 -0.72 -23.63 -13.73
C VAL A 147 -0.05 -24.59 -12.75
N ALA A 148 -0.72 -24.96 -11.66
CA ALA A 148 -0.19 -25.91 -10.69
C ALA A 148 0.17 -27.25 -11.34
N LYS A 149 -0.67 -27.79 -12.24
CA LYS A 149 -0.37 -29.03 -12.98
C LYS A 149 0.85 -28.89 -13.89
N LYS A 150 1.00 -27.78 -14.61
CA LYS A 150 2.17 -27.54 -15.48
C LYS A 150 3.45 -27.31 -14.67
N LEU A 151 3.36 -26.69 -13.50
CA LEU A 151 4.49 -26.53 -12.58
C LEU A 151 4.85 -27.84 -11.86
N LYS A 152 3.87 -28.72 -11.61
CA LYS A 152 4.03 -30.05 -11.01
C LYS A 152 4.41 -31.15 -12.02
N TYR A 153 4.68 -30.84 -13.28
CA TYR A 153 5.23 -31.81 -14.26
C TYR A 153 6.66 -32.29 -13.89
N ASN A 154 7.22 -31.83 -12.77
CA ASN A 154 8.49 -32.30 -12.21
C ASN A 154 8.38 -33.12 -10.91
N ASP A 155 7.19 -33.36 -10.32
CA ASP A 155 7.04 -34.41 -9.29
C ASP A 155 5.56 -34.67 -8.93
N ASN A 156 5.22 -35.95 -8.76
CA ASN A 156 3.88 -36.48 -8.45
C ASN A 156 3.40 -36.07 -7.04
N LEU A 157 2.33 -35.26 -6.95
CA LEU A 157 1.57 -35.04 -5.71
C LEU A 157 0.06 -35.02 -6.03
N GLU A 158 -0.70 -35.86 -5.31
CA GLU A 158 -2.16 -36.02 -5.40
C GLU A 158 -2.90 -34.70 -5.19
N THR A 159 -4.01 -34.52 -5.90
CA THR A 159 -4.69 -33.22 -6.12
C THR A 159 -5.78 -32.87 -5.11
N ASP A 160 -5.86 -33.54 -3.97
CA ASP A 160 -7.02 -33.42 -3.08
C ASP A 160 -6.88 -32.39 -1.94
N ASP A 161 -5.70 -31.77 -1.75
CA ASP A 161 -5.45 -30.85 -0.61
C ASP A 161 -5.49 -29.34 -0.93
N ILE A 162 -6.03 -28.91 -2.08
CA ILE A 162 -6.21 -27.47 -2.34
C ILE A 162 -7.58 -27.02 -1.79
N GLU A 163 -7.68 -26.88 -0.48
CA GLU A 163 -8.73 -26.08 0.16
C GLU A 163 -8.44 -24.58 -0.06
N ILE A 164 -9.15 -23.95 -0.99
CA ILE A 164 -9.24 -22.49 -1.04
C ILE A 164 -10.22 -22.05 0.06
N ARG A 165 -9.71 -21.76 1.26
CA ARG A 165 -10.50 -21.14 2.33
C ARG A 165 -10.64 -19.65 2.06
N ILE A 166 -11.76 -19.27 1.44
CA ILE A 166 -12.20 -17.87 1.40
C ILE A 166 -13.35 -17.75 2.41
N ASN A 167 -13.06 -17.07 3.53
CA ASN A 167 -13.96 -16.67 4.61
C ASN A 167 -14.34 -17.71 5.66
N ASP A 168 -13.37 -18.22 6.42
CA ASP A 168 -13.64 -18.59 7.82
C ASP A 168 -12.85 -17.64 8.72
N GLU A 169 -13.56 -16.71 9.37
CA GLU A 169 -12.99 -15.97 10.50
C GLU A 169 -12.52 -16.98 11.56
N PRO A 170 -11.25 -16.94 12.00
CA PRO A 170 -10.81 -17.82 13.07
C PRO A 170 -11.61 -17.50 14.33
N ARG A 171 -12.15 -18.54 14.98
CA ARG A 171 -12.72 -18.45 16.33
C ARG A 171 -11.60 -18.13 17.32
N THR A 172 -11.24 -16.86 17.41
CA THR A 172 -10.31 -16.33 18.40
C THR A 172 -11.00 -16.26 19.76
N SER A 173 -10.24 -16.55 20.81
CA SER A 173 -10.71 -16.44 22.19
C SER A 173 -11.15 -15.00 22.50
N ALA A 174 -12.03 -14.80 23.47
CA ALA A 174 -12.49 -13.46 23.84
C ALA A 174 -11.33 -12.51 24.22
N ILE A 175 -10.28 -13.06 24.83
CA ILE A 175 -9.07 -12.35 25.24
C ILE A 175 -8.24 -11.88 24.01
N GLU A 176 -8.14 -12.72 22.97
CA GLU A 176 -7.46 -12.33 21.72
C GLU A 176 -8.23 -11.26 20.94
N ARG A 177 -9.57 -11.31 20.98
CA ARG A 177 -10.41 -10.25 20.40
C ARG A 177 -10.28 -8.93 21.14
N GLU A 178 -10.22 -8.96 22.47
CA GLU A 178 -9.94 -7.76 23.29
C GLU A 178 -8.57 -7.18 22.97
N ARG A 179 -7.51 -8.01 22.93
CA ARG A 179 -6.15 -7.55 22.58
C ARG A 179 -6.05 -7.02 21.15
N ALA A 180 -6.73 -7.64 20.19
CA ALA A 180 -6.78 -7.17 18.81
C ALA A 180 -7.55 -5.84 18.71
N ASN A 181 -8.62 -5.66 19.48
CA ASN A 181 -9.37 -4.41 19.55
C ASN A 181 -8.55 -3.29 20.21
N ASP A 182 -7.82 -3.60 21.27
CA ASP A 182 -6.90 -2.64 21.91
C ASP A 182 -5.77 -2.25 20.96
N PHE A 183 -5.17 -3.22 20.26
CA PHE A 183 -4.15 -2.93 19.25
C PHE A 183 -4.70 -2.09 18.10
N ASN A 184 -5.88 -2.44 17.57
CA ASN A 184 -6.54 -1.67 16.51
C ASN A 184 -6.92 -0.26 16.99
N HIS A 185 -7.33 -0.11 18.25
CA HIS A 185 -7.63 1.18 18.85
C HIS A 185 -6.37 2.02 19.03
N ILE A 186 -5.28 1.42 19.52
CA ILE A 186 -3.97 2.08 19.61
C ILE A 186 -3.50 2.49 18.21
N ILE A 187 -3.58 1.60 17.22
CA ILE A 187 -3.24 1.91 15.83
C ILE A 187 -4.13 3.02 15.26
N SER A 188 -5.43 3.04 15.56
CA SER A 188 -6.33 4.13 15.15
C SER A 188 -5.91 5.46 15.79
N GLN A 189 -5.62 5.48 17.10
CA GLN A 189 -5.12 6.67 17.78
C GLN A 189 -3.75 7.11 17.23
N LEU A 190 -2.89 6.17 16.86
CA LEU A 190 -1.60 6.45 16.24
C LEU A 190 -1.80 7.00 14.82
N LYS A 191 -2.70 6.42 14.01
CA LYS A 191 -3.08 6.94 12.68
C LYS A 191 -3.61 8.37 12.77
N ASP A 192 -4.49 8.64 13.73
CA ASP A 192 -5.02 9.98 13.96
C ASP A 192 -3.91 10.94 14.42
N LYS A 193 -2.88 10.47 15.12
CA LYS A 193 -1.73 11.30 15.54
C LYS A 193 -0.64 11.46 14.48
N PHE A 194 -0.45 10.47 13.60
CA PHE A 194 0.61 10.44 12.58
C PHE A 194 0.17 11.04 11.23
N HIS A 195 -1.13 11.18 10.96
CA HIS A 195 -1.64 11.96 9.82
C HIS A 195 -1.78 13.46 10.11
N ILE A 196 -1.41 13.90 11.32
CA ILE A 196 -1.38 15.32 11.68
C ILE A 196 0.01 15.86 11.36
N SER A 197 0.07 16.87 10.49
CA SER A 197 1.31 17.56 10.14
C SER A 197 1.93 18.20 11.39
N THR A 198 3.27 18.37 11.39
CA THR A 198 3.98 19.03 12.50
C THR A 198 3.39 20.40 12.85
N LYS A 199 2.80 21.10 11.86
CA LYS A 199 2.12 22.39 12.04
C LYS A 199 0.81 22.26 12.80
N GLU A 200 0.02 21.23 12.52
CA GLU A 200 -1.24 20.96 13.21
C GLU A 200 -0.97 20.46 14.64
N VAL A 201 0.05 19.62 14.87
CA VAL A 201 0.48 19.24 16.23
C VAL A 201 0.91 20.48 17.02
N TYR A 202 1.63 21.41 16.39
CA TYR A 202 2.00 22.68 17.02
C TYR A 202 0.78 23.55 17.37
N ALA A 203 -0.25 23.59 16.50
CA ALA A 203 -1.49 24.30 16.78
C ALA A 203 -2.22 23.71 18.00
N ILE A 204 -2.29 22.38 18.10
CA ILE A 204 -2.85 21.68 19.27
C ILE A 204 -2.03 21.99 20.52
N PHE A 205 -0.70 21.95 20.45
CA PHE A 205 0.19 22.28 21.57
C PHE A 205 -0.06 23.71 22.09
N LYS A 206 -0.19 24.68 21.18
CA LYS A 206 -0.49 26.08 21.54
C LYS A 206 -1.88 26.26 22.15
N ALA A 207 -2.87 25.49 21.72
CA ALA A 207 -4.22 25.51 22.29
C ALA A 207 -4.26 24.87 23.69
N GLN A 208 -3.54 23.77 23.90
CA GLN A 208 -3.52 23.04 25.17
C GLN A 208 -2.60 23.65 26.22
N ASN A 209 -1.54 24.34 25.81
CA ASN A 209 -0.55 24.91 26.71
C ASN A 209 -0.27 26.39 26.35
N PRO A 210 -1.25 27.30 26.54
CA PRO A 210 -1.13 28.71 26.18
C PRO A 210 0.00 29.45 26.93
N GLU A 211 0.40 28.95 28.10
CA GLU A 211 1.46 29.48 28.96
C GLU A 211 2.87 29.37 28.35
N TYR A 212 3.12 28.35 27.51
CA TYR A 212 4.42 28.18 26.88
C TYR A 212 4.55 29.07 25.64
N LYS A 213 5.51 29.99 25.69
CA LYS A 213 5.91 30.86 24.57
C LYS A 213 6.96 30.18 23.69
N ILE A 214 6.63 29.00 23.16
CA ILE A 214 7.49 28.27 22.23
C ILE A 214 7.02 28.57 20.80
N GLY A 215 7.96 28.93 19.93
CA GLY A 215 7.72 29.09 18.49
C GLY A 215 7.84 27.77 17.73
N PHE A 216 7.26 27.69 16.52
CA PHE A 216 7.21 26.46 15.72
C PHE A 216 8.59 25.80 15.51
N SER A 217 9.62 26.57 15.17
CA SER A 217 10.97 26.02 14.96
C SER A 217 11.53 25.35 16.21
N LYS A 218 11.34 25.96 17.39
CA LYS A 218 11.80 25.38 18.66
C LYS A 218 10.96 24.17 19.06
N PHE A 219 9.65 24.19 18.78
CA PHE A 219 8.78 23.04 18.95
C PHE A 219 9.22 21.84 18.09
N ALA A 220 9.52 22.07 16.81
CA ALA A 220 9.99 21.04 15.90
C ALA A 220 11.41 20.51 16.24
N GLU A 221 12.25 21.34 16.85
CA GLU A 221 13.58 20.95 17.37
C GLU A 221 13.47 20.06 18.62
N LEU A 222 12.52 20.36 19.52
CA LEU A 222 12.28 19.62 20.77
C LEU A 222 11.54 18.28 20.57
N ARG A 223 11.33 17.85 19.32
CA ARG A 223 10.70 16.57 19.03
C ARG A 223 11.50 15.42 19.66
N PRO A 224 10.84 14.33 20.10
CA PRO A 224 11.53 13.13 20.55
C PRO A 224 12.52 12.64 19.49
N LYS A 225 13.70 12.17 19.93
CA LYS A 225 14.75 11.67 19.02
C LYS A 225 14.29 10.50 18.16
N GLN A 226 13.25 9.80 18.61
CA GLN A 226 12.63 8.68 17.91
C GLN A 226 11.81 9.13 16.69
N CYS A 227 11.36 10.39 16.61
CA CYS A 227 10.62 10.91 15.47
C CYS A 227 11.57 11.30 14.32
N ILE A 228 11.75 10.38 13.37
CA ILE A 228 12.58 10.58 12.17
C ILE A 228 11.72 11.19 11.05
N LEU A 229 12.17 12.32 10.48
CA LEU A 229 11.49 12.97 9.36
C LEU A 229 11.91 12.33 8.03
N ALA A 230 10.95 12.15 7.13
CA ALA A 230 11.22 11.85 5.73
C ALA A 230 12.13 12.93 5.12
N GLY A 231 13.22 12.53 4.48
CA GLY A 231 14.18 13.43 3.83
C GLY A 231 15.57 13.49 4.48
N SER A 232 15.77 12.86 5.64
CA SER A 232 17.13 12.67 6.18
C SER A 232 17.91 11.69 5.29
N SER A 233 19.18 11.97 4.95
CA SER A 233 20.00 11.08 4.12
C SER A 233 19.92 9.63 4.60
N GLY A 234 19.32 8.75 3.78
CA GLY A 234 19.06 7.35 4.12
C GLY A 234 17.60 6.96 4.25
N THR A 235 16.64 7.89 4.41
CA THR A 235 15.21 7.53 4.55
C THR A 235 14.59 6.93 3.29
N HIS A 236 15.14 7.23 2.10
CA HIS A 236 14.66 6.73 0.81
C HIS A 236 15.59 5.67 0.17
N ALA A 237 16.73 5.37 0.80
CA ALA A 237 17.75 4.46 0.26
C ALA A 237 17.87 3.14 1.06
N VAL A 238 17.00 2.94 2.05
CA VAL A 238 16.98 1.73 2.87
C VAL A 238 15.91 0.80 2.33
N CYS A 239 16.30 -0.43 2.04
CA CYS A 239 15.36 -1.48 1.68
C CYS A 239 14.42 -1.76 2.85
N VAL A 240 13.11 -1.61 2.62
CA VAL A 240 12.02 -1.90 3.57
C VAL A 240 11.43 -3.30 3.33
N CYS A 241 12.23 -4.24 2.84
CA CYS A 241 11.77 -5.60 2.61
C CYS A 241 11.75 -6.40 3.92
N THR A 242 10.97 -7.49 3.93
CA THR A 242 10.93 -8.44 5.04
C THR A 242 12.28 -9.08 5.32
N LEU A 243 13.18 -9.21 4.33
CA LEU A 243 14.51 -9.78 4.55
C LEU A 243 15.36 -8.90 5.48
N HIS A 244 15.53 -7.62 5.14
CA HIS A 244 16.29 -6.68 5.97
C HIS A 244 15.60 -6.44 7.32
N GLN A 245 14.28 -6.22 7.31
CA GLN A 245 13.59 -5.84 8.54
C GLN A 245 13.51 -7.01 9.54
N ASN A 246 13.24 -8.23 9.07
CA ASN A 246 13.22 -9.39 9.97
C ASN A 246 14.62 -9.67 10.53
N THR A 247 15.69 -9.53 9.74
CA THR A 247 17.04 -9.68 10.28
C THR A 247 17.32 -8.66 11.38
N LYS A 248 16.95 -7.38 11.20
CA LYS A 248 17.12 -6.36 12.26
C LYS A 248 16.34 -6.74 13.53
N LEU A 249 15.07 -7.12 13.39
CA LEU A 249 14.21 -7.48 14.53
C LEU A 249 14.72 -8.73 15.26
N MET A 250 15.22 -9.73 14.53
CA MET A 250 15.86 -10.91 15.11
C MET A 250 17.13 -10.56 15.88
N MET A 251 17.99 -9.69 15.33
CA MET A 251 19.20 -9.22 16.02
C MET A 251 18.87 -8.42 17.29
N GLU A 252 17.81 -7.62 17.26
CA GLU A 252 17.32 -6.86 18.41
C GLU A 252 16.77 -7.79 19.50
N GLY A 253 15.90 -8.74 19.14
CA GLY A 253 15.35 -9.73 20.07
C GLY A 253 16.42 -10.60 20.72
N ALA A 254 17.42 -11.03 19.94
CA ALA A 254 18.58 -11.77 20.45
C ALA A 254 19.62 -10.91 21.17
N ARG A 255 19.41 -9.59 21.26
CA ARG A 255 20.29 -8.63 21.97
C ARG A 255 21.76 -8.69 21.55
N PHE A 256 22.04 -8.96 20.27
CA PHE A 256 23.41 -9.15 19.79
C PHE A 256 24.35 -8.01 20.10
N GLN A 257 23.89 -6.76 20.04
CA GLN A 257 24.71 -5.60 20.38
C GLN A 257 25.23 -5.66 21.83
N TYR A 258 24.41 -6.13 22.77
CA TYR A 258 24.80 -6.28 24.16
C TYR A 258 25.69 -7.51 24.34
N LEU A 259 25.29 -8.66 23.79
CA LEU A 259 26.02 -9.92 23.99
C LEU A 259 27.44 -9.88 23.39
N THR A 260 27.61 -9.19 22.27
CA THR A 260 28.90 -9.08 21.57
C THR A 260 29.68 -7.80 21.91
N GLN A 261 29.29 -7.06 22.95
CA GLN A 261 29.89 -5.76 23.27
C GLN A 261 31.39 -5.85 23.62
N ASN A 262 31.82 -7.00 24.17
CA ASN A 262 33.19 -7.24 24.60
C ASN A 262 34.00 -8.09 23.61
N ASP A 263 33.37 -8.53 22.52
CA ASP A 263 34.06 -9.30 21.48
C ASP A 263 34.83 -8.39 20.54
N ASP A 264 35.88 -8.94 19.92
CA ASP A 264 36.64 -8.27 18.86
C ASP A 264 35.75 -7.76 17.72
N VAL A 265 34.60 -8.40 17.49
CA VAL A 265 33.63 -8.00 16.46
C VAL A 265 32.22 -7.85 17.04
N GLN A 266 31.83 -6.60 17.28
CA GLN A 266 30.51 -6.25 17.78
C GLN A 266 29.43 -6.35 16.68
N LEU A 267 28.39 -7.14 16.90
CA LEU A 267 27.26 -7.33 15.98
C LEU A 267 26.16 -6.26 16.15
N LYS A 268 26.52 -4.99 15.97
CA LYS A 268 25.59 -3.83 16.03
C LYS A 268 24.61 -3.73 14.86
N HIS A 269 25.05 -4.10 13.66
CA HIS A 269 24.28 -3.97 12.43
C HIS A 269 24.34 -5.24 11.61
N TYR A 270 23.30 -5.51 10.83
CA TYR A 270 23.23 -6.68 9.95
C TYR A 270 24.46 -6.80 9.03
N ARG A 271 25.07 -5.67 8.64
CA ARG A 271 26.30 -5.63 7.84
C ARG A 271 27.47 -6.34 8.51
N HIS A 272 27.58 -6.30 9.84
CA HIS A 272 28.62 -7.02 10.57
C HIS A 272 28.40 -8.54 10.48
N VAL A 273 27.14 -8.98 10.58
CA VAL A 273 26.77 -10.39 10.37
C VAL A 273 27.08 -10.82 8.94
N LEU A 274 26.73 -10.01 7.94
CA LEU A 274 27.05 -10.31 6.54
C LEU A 274 28.56 -10.40 6.30
N SER A 275 29.35 -9.53 6.94
CA SER A 275 30.81 -9.55 6.82
C SER A 275 31.44 -10.84 7.37
N LYS A 276 30.82 -11.46 8.39
CA LYS A 276 31.24 -12.79 8.91
C LYS A 276 31.00 -13.91 7.89
N LEU A 277 30.08 -13.70 6.93
CA LEU A 277 29.78 -14.68 5.89
C LEU A 277 30.68 -14.58 4.65
N THR A 278 31.38 -13.46 4.46
CA THR A 278 32.16 -13.18 3.25
C THR A 278 33.66 -13.14 3.51
N CYS A 279 34.46 -13.27 2.46
CA CYS A 279 35.89 -12.97 2.53
C CYS A 279 36.12 -11.45 2.74
N ASN A 280 37.35 -11.09 3.13
CA ASN A 280 37.81 -9.71 3.15
C ASN A 280 39.10 -9.58 2.31
N PRO A 281 39.06 -8.92 1.13
CA PRO A 281 37.88 -8.31 0.50
C PRO A 281 36.89 -9.38 -0.03
N PRO A 282 35.58 -9.07 -0.10
CA PRO A 282 34.58 -10.01 -0.59
C PRO A 282 34.61 -10.13 -2.12
N CYS A 283 34.45 -11.35 -2.64
CA CYS A 283 34.22 -11.62 -4.06
C CYS A 283 32.73 -11.92 -4.36
N ILE A 284 32.34 -11.91 -5.63
CA ILE A 284 30.95 -12.16 -6.06
C ILE A 284 30.48 -13.53 -5.54
N GLU A 285 31.32 -14.55 -5.63
CA GLU A 285 31.03 -15.91 -5.20
C GLU A 285 30.77 -16.01 -3.69
N CYS A 286 31.26 -15.07 -2.87
CA CYS A 286 30.94 -15.04 -1.45
C CYS A 286 29.45 -14.80 -1.23
N TYR A 287 28.88 -13.84 -1.96
CA TYR A 287 27.48 -13.44 -1.81
C TYR A 287 26.53 -14.54 -2.27
N PHE A 288 26.93 -15.37 -3.23
CA PHE A 288 26.15 -16.50 -3.73
C PHE A 288 26.44 -17.83 -3.03
N ARG A 289 27.24 -17.83 -1.94
CA ARG A 289 27.66 -19.04 -1.21
C ARG A 289 28.40 -20.07 -2.07
N GLN A 290 29.13 -19.60 -3.09
CA GLN A 290 29.92 -20.42 -4.02
C GLN A 290 31.44 -20.26 -3.81
N CYS A 291 31.87 -19.35 -2.92
CA CYS A 291 33.27 -19.14 -2.63
C CYS A 291 33.88 -20.32 -1.85
N LYS A 292 35.00 -20.84 -2.34
CA LYS A 292 35.72 -21.96 -1.71
C LYS A 292 36.38 -21.59 -0.38
N ILE A 293 36.67 -20.30 -0.15
CA ILE A 293 37.39 -19.81 1.04
C ILE A 293 36.43 -19.66 2.22
N CYS A 294 35.28 -19.02 2.01
CA CYS A 294 34.29 -18.79 3.07
C CYS A 294 33.12 -19.79 3.05
N LYS A 295 33.30 -20.99 2.48
CA LYS A 295 32.24 -22.00 2.39
C LYS A 295 31.65 -22.37 3.76
N ASP A 296 32.50 -22.46 4.79
CA ASP A 296 32.11 -22.88 6.14
C ASP A 296 31.71 -21.68 7.02
N SER A 297 31.68 -20.46 6.47
CA SER A 297 31.43 -19.24 7.26
C SER A 297 30.03 -19.17 7.88
N ALA A 298 29.04 -19.81 7.24
CA ALA A 298 27.69 -19.89 7.77
C ALA A 298 27.64 -20.77 9.03
N GLU A 299 28.31 -21.92 9.01
CA GLU A 299 28.35 -22.80 10.19
C GLU A 299 29.20 -22.18 11.31
N LYS A 300 30.34 -21.57 10.96
CA LYS A 300 31.15 -20.80 11.92
C LYS A 300 30.37 -19.66 12.58
N LEU A 301 29.48 -19.01 11.84
CA LEU A 301 28.59 -18.00 12.41
C LEU A 301 27.59 -18.62 13.39
N LYS A 302 26.99 -19.77 13.05
CA LYS A 302 26.08 -20.48 13.96
C LYS A 302 26.80 -20.90 15.23
N ASP A 303 27.99 -21.50 15.13
CA ASP A 303 28.79 -21.92 16.29
C ASP A 303 29.16 -20.72 17.17
N PHE A 304 29.55 -19.59 16.55
CA PHE A 304 29.79 -18.36 17.28
C PHE A 304 28.56 -17.90 18.07
N LEU A 305 27.36 -17.95 17.46
CA LEU A 305 26.12 -17.57 18.14
C LEU A 305 25.77 -18.57 19.27
N ARG A 306 25.94 -19.87 19.04
CA ARG A 306 25.73 -20.91 20.07
C ARG A 306 26.59 -20.67 21.29
N ASN A 307 27.89 -20.45 21.10
CA ASN A 307 28.82 -20.19 22.18
C ASN A 307 28.42 -18.93 22.97
N ILE A 308 28.02 -17.85 22.29
CA ILE A 308 27.52 -16.65 22.96
C ILE A 308 26.29 -16.95 23.80
N PHE A 309 25.32 -17.68 23.26
CA PHE A 309 24.11 -17.98 24.01
C PHE A 309 24.40 -18.91 25.20
N GLU A 310 25.32 -19.85 25.06
CA GLU A 310 25.78 -20.72 26.16
C GLU A 310 26.50 -19.92 27.26
N ASP A 311 27.41 -19.02 26.90
CA ASP A 311 28.16 -18.16 27.84
C ASP A 311 27.24 -17.29 28.71
N TYR A 312 26.10 -16.85 28.14
CA TYR A 312 25.10 -16.05 28.83
C TYR A 312 23.91 -16.87 29.36
N VAL A 313 23.96 -18.20 29.23
CA VAL A 313 22.91 -19.14 29.69
C VAL A 313 21.53 -18.76 29.13
N ILE A 314 21.47 -18.53 27.82
CA ILE A 314 20.25 -18.17 27.08
C ILE A 314 19.71 -19.43 26.42
N ASP A 315 18.57 -19.92 26.93
CA ASP A 315 17.89 -21.12 26.40
C ASP A 315 16.78 -20.79 25.39
N GLN A 316 16.22 -19.58 25.47
CA GLN A 316 15.11 -19.12 24.65
C GLN A 316 15.31 -17.67 24.21
N ILE A 317 14.88 -17.38 22.99
CA ILE A 317 15.00 -16.07 22.37
C ILE A 317 13.62 -15.62 21.92
N GLU A 318 13.20 -14.48 22.44
CA GLU A 318 11.98 -13.79 22.04
C GLU A 318 12.33 -12.69 21.04
N TYR A 319 11.72 -12.74 19.86
CA TYR A 319 11.93 -11.73 18.82
C TYR A 319 10.66 -11.49 18.01
N ARG A 320 10.63 -10.37 17.30
CA ARG A 320 9.52 -10.03 16.41
C ARG A 320 9.89 -10.31 14.96
N LYS A 321 8.91 -10.70 14.14
CA LYS A 321 9.13 -10.98 12.72
C LYS A 321 7.88 -10.69 11.91
N TRP A 322 8.07 -10.16 10.70
CA TRP A 322 7.03 -10.04 9.71
C TRP A 322 6.81 -11.37 8.98
N THR A 323 5.58 -11.86 9.00
CA THR A 323 5.11 -13.02 8.22
C THR A 323 4.24 -12.55 7.06
N SER A 324 4.08 -13.37 6.02
CA SER A 324 3.20 -13.08 4.87
C SER A 324 2.36 -14.31 4.58
N THR A 325 1.14 -14.34 5.10
CA THR A 325 0.16 -15.42 4.81
C THR A 325 -0.94 -14.97 3.85
N ASP A 326 -1.27 -13.67 3.85
CA ASP A 326 -2.12 -12.96 2.87
C ASP A 326 -2.00 -11.44 3.12
N ARG A 327 -1.96 -11.10 4.41
CA ARG A 327 -1.59 -9.82 5.00
C ARG A 327 -0.25 -9.99 5.73
N SER A 328 0.55 -8.92 5.83
CA SER A 328 1.84 -8.99 6.52
C SER A 328 1.73 -8.66 7.99
N THR A 329 1.69 -9.64 8.88
CA THR A 329 1.56 -9.40 10.33
C THR A 329 2.91 -9.36 11.02
N LEU A 330 3.04 -8.50 12.04
CA LEU A 330 4.20 -8.52 12.94
C LEU A 330 3.86 -9.45 14.10
N GLU A 331 4.55 -10.59 14.16
CA GLU A 331 4.34 -11.61 15.16
C GLU A 331 5.50 -11.64 16.15
N THR A 332 5.20 -11.98 17.40
CA THR A 332 6.22 -12.27 18.42
C THR A 332 6.44 -13.77 18.45
N ILE A 333 7.68 -14.17 18.26
CA ILE A 333 8.14 -15.56 18.19
C ILE A 333 9.02 -15.82 19.39
N ILE A 334 8.81 -16.97 20.04
CA ILE A 334 9.68 -17.49 21.09
C ILE A 334 10.18 -18.84 20.60
N GLU A 335 11.48 -18.94 20.38
CA GLU A 335 12.17 -20.15 19.93
C GLU A 335 13.26 -20.51 20.93
N ASN A 336 13.60 -21.80 21.03
CA ASN A 336 14.82 -22.18 21.73
C ASN A 336 16.06 -21.72 20.93
N THR A 337 17.21 -21.73 21.59
CA THR A 337 18.46 -21.25 21.01
C THR A 337 18.85 -21.94 19.70
N GLU A 338 18.71 -23.27 19.59
CA GLU A 338 19.09 -23.99 18.36
C GLU A 338 18.15 -23.69 17.19
N ASP A 339 16.85 -23.63 17.46
CA ASP A 339 15.84 -23.27 16.46
C ASP A 339 16.06 -21.84 15.96
N PHE A 340 16.34 -20.90 16.89
CA PHE A 340 16.66 -19.52 16.54
C PHE A 340 17.94 -19.44 15.69
N VAL A 341 19.03 -20.11 16.08
CA VAL A 341 20.31 -20.09 15.35
C VAL A 341 20.12 -20.62 13.92
N THR A 342 19.33 -21.68 13.76
CA THR A 342 19.00 -22.26 12.46
C THR A 342 18.17 -21.28 11.61
N THR A 343 17.11 -20.73 12.19
CA THR A 343 16.20 -19.79 11.51
C THR A 343 16.92 -18.49 11.12
N PHE A 344 17.72 -17.94 12.03
CA PHE A 344 18.52 -16.74 11.80
C PHE A 344 19.59 -16.99 10.75
N GLY A 345 20.32 -18.11 10.81
CA GLY A 345 21.31 -18.48 9.81
C GLY A 345 20.74 -18.49 8.39
N GLY A 346 19.60 -19.17 8.19
CA GLY A 346 18.93 -19.21 6.88
C GLY A 346 18.43 -17.83 6.43
N GLN A 347 17.93 -17.01 7.35
CA GLN A 347 17.51 -15.64 7.08
C GLN A 347 18.68 -14.77 6.60
N VAL A 348 19.84 -14.85 7.26
CA VAL A 348 21.03 -14.07 6.92
C VAL A 348 21.63 -14.51 5.57
N GLU A 349 21.64 -15.80 5.25
CA GLU A 349 22.12 -16.27 3.94
C GLU A 349 21.24 -15.77 2.79
N ARG A 350 19.92 -15.68 2.99
CA ARG A 350 19.01 -15.06 2.02
C ARG A 350 19.25 -13.56 1.91
N LEU A 351 19.44 -12.89 3.05
CA LEU A 351 19.73 -11.46 3.10
C LEU A 351 21.05 -11.12 2.38
N LEU A 352 22.08 -11.96 2.51
CA LEU A 352 23.39 -11.75 1.90
C LEU A 352 23.29 -11.56 0.37
N ARG A 353 22.57 -12.46 -0.30
CA ARG A 353 22.31 -12.37 -1.74
C ARG A 353 21.48 -11.15 -2.10
N HIS A 354 20.41 -10.92 -1.34
CA HIS A 354 19.49 -9.82 -1.60
C HIS A 354 20.17 -8.44 -1.46
N ASP A 355 20.94 -8.23 -0.39
CA ASP A 355 21.68 -6.99 -0.13
C ASP A 355 22.73 -6.72 -1.22
N PHE A 356 23.42 -7.77 -1.71
CA PHE A 356 24.36 -7.65 -2.83
C PHE A 356 23.66 -7.25 -4.12
N ILE A 357 22.60 -7.96 -4.53
CA ILE A 357 21.86 -7.69 -5.77
C ILE A 357 21.29 -6.26 -5.75
N ALA A 358 20.67 -5.85 -4.64
CA ALA A 358 20.11 -4.51 -4.50
C ALA A 358 21.18 -3.41 -4.66
N LYS A 359 22.39 -3.62 -4.09
CA LYS A 359 23.51 -2.68 -4.22
C LYS A 359 24.06 -2.61 -5.64
N ILE A 360 24.21 -3.76 -6.31
CA ILE A 360 24.68 -3.80 -7.71
C ILE A 360 23.66 -3.13 -8.63
N GLN A 361 22.38 -3.42 -8.45
CA GLN A 361 21.30 -2.76 -9.21
C GLN A 361 21.30 -1.25 -8.97
N MET A 362 21.42 -0.81 -7.72
CA MET A 362 21.52 0.61 -7.39
C MET A 362 22.73 1.28 -8.04
N SER A 363 23.91 0.65 -7.95
CA SER A 363 25.14 1.17 -8.55
C SER A 363 25.03 1.26 -10.07
N PHE A 364 24.47 0.25 -10.72
CA PHE A 364 24.26 0.24 -12.16
C PHE A 364 23.28 1.34 -12.60
N MET A 365 22.18 1.54 -11.86
CA MET A 365 21.23 2.62 -12.14
C MET A 365 21.85 4.00 -11.96
N GLN A 366 22.66 4.19 -10.92
CA GLN A 366 23.39 5.45 -10.71
C GLN A 366 24.37 5.72 -11.85
N ASP A 367 25.15 4.72 -12.25
CA ASP A 367 26.08 4.83 -13.37
C ASP A 367 25.35 5.12 -14.70
N LEU A 368 24.23 4.44 -14.95
CA LEU A 368 23.40 4.70 -16.13
C LEU A 368 22.90 6.15 -16.16
N ARG A 369 22.42 6.65 -15.01
CA ARG A 369 21.93 8.02 -14.85
C ARG A 369 23.04 9.06 -15.00
N ASP A 370 24.19 8.81 -14.39
CA ASP A 370 25.24 9.83 -14.23
C ASP A 370 26.21 9.85 -15.43
N ASN A 371 26.45 8.71 -16.10
CA ASN A 371 27.51 8.57 -17.10
C ASN A 371 27.02 8.14 -18.50
N HIS A 372 25.83 7.56 -18.63
CA HIS A 372 25.39 6.94 -19.88
C HIS A 372 24.13 7.55 -20.51
N LEU A 373 23.35 8.32 -19.75
CA LEU A 373 22.15 8.98 -20.24
C LEU A 373 22.51 10.10 -21.23
N LYS A 374 21.96 10.06 -22.44
CA LYS A 374 22.17 11.10 -23.45
C LYS A 374 21.11 12.19 -23.36
N GLU A 375 21.38 13.30 -24.02
CA GLU A 375 20.39 14.39 -24.16
C GLU A 375 19.10 13.86 -24.81
N GLY A 376 17.96 14.14 -24.17
CA GLY A 376 16.65 13.66 -24.60
C GLY A 376 16.27 12.26 -24.10
N GLU A 377 17.18 11.51 -23.48
CA GLU A 377 16.88 10.24 -22.81
C GLU A 377 16.46 10.49 -21.35
N PHE A 378 15.63 9.62 -20.80
CA PHE A 378 15.19 9.68 -19.41
C PHE A 378 15.12 8.28 -18.80
N LEU A 379 15.58 8.14 -17.56
CA LEU A 379 15.46 6.92 -16.78
C LEU A 379 14.19 6.98 -15.93
N VAL A 380 13.24 6.07 -16.18
CA VAL A 380 12.03 5.92 -15.36
C VAL A 380 12.21 4.76 -14.39
N ILE A 381 12.09 5.05 -13.10
CA ILE A 381 11.98 4.04 -12.04
C ILE A 381 10.57 4.16 -11.48
N GLY A 382 9.75 3.14 -11.73
CA GLY A 382 8.39 3.05 -11.17
C GLY A 382 8.40 2.15 -9.94
N ASP A 383 7.94 2.67 -8.81
CA ASP A 383 7.46 1.86 -7.69
C ASP A 383 5.92 1.86 -7.74
N PHE A 384 5.30 0.70 -7.61
CA PHE A 384 3.84 0.54 -7.63
C PHE A 384 3.24 0.50 -6.22
N ALA A 385 3.98 0.99 -5.21
CA ALA A 385 3.43 1.22 -3.89
C ALA A 385 2.67 2.56 -3.84
N GLU A 386 1.41 2.52 -3.37
CA GLU A 386 0.65 3.71 -3.02
C GLU A 386 1.43 4.59 -2.03
N ASN A 387 1.12 5.89 -2.02
CA ASN A 387 1.78 6.94 -1.27
C ASN A 387 2.32 6.47 0.10
N TYR A 388 3.60 6.79 0.34
CA TYR A 388 4.37 6.57 1.57
C TYR A 388 3.70 7.15 2.84
N THR A 389 2.60 6.57 3.29
CA THR A 389 2.04 6.76 4.64
C THR A 389 2.50 5.58 5.49
N PHE A 390 3.76 5.63 5.93
CA PHE A 390 4.23 4.71 6.96
C PHE A 390 3.46 5.00 8.25
N ILE A 391 2.71 4.02 8.73
CA ILE A 391 1.97 4.15 10.00
C ILE A 391 2.85 3.66 11.15
N ILE A 392 3.76 2.75 10.85
CA ILE A 392 4.77 2.24 11.77
C ILE A 392 6.15 2.53 11.17
N GLN A 393 7.03 3.11 11.99
CA GLN A 393 8.42 3.34 11.60
C GLN A 393 9.12 2.01 11.32
N ASP A 394 9.85 1.94 10.21
CA ASP A 394 10.49 0.71 9.70
C ASP A 394 9.50 -0.45 9.40
N GLU A 395 8.24 -0.15 9.07
CA GLU A 395 7.32 -1.17 8.55
C GLU A 395 7.83 -1.77 7.24
N VAL A 396 7.59 -3.08 7.07
CA VAL A 396 7.88 -3.72 5.79
C VAL A 396 6.90 -3.21 4.74
N GLN A 397 7.37 -3.06 3.49
CA GLN A 397 6.54 -2.59 2.38
C GLN A 397 5.22 -3.35 2.26
N SER A 398 5.22 -4.65 2.58
CA SER A 398 4.03 -5.48 2.52
C SER A 398 2.99 -5.20 3.62
N PHE A 399 3.37 -4.57 4.73
CA PHE A 399 2.44 -4.14 5.78
C PHE A 399 1.54 -3.00 5.32
N HIS A 400 1.97 -2.20 4.34
CA HIS A 400 1.15 -1.16 3.73
C HIS A 400 -0.22 -1.72 3.28
N TRP A 401 -0.23 -2.92 2.70
CA TRP A 401 -1.45 -3.61 2.24
C TRP A 401 -2.34 -4.16 3.37
N ASN A 402 -1.89 -4.10 4.63
CA ASN A 402 -2.73 -4.46 5.79
C ASN A 402 -3.64 -3.34 6.23
N ASN A 403 -3.24 -2.10 5.93
CA ASN A 403 -4.15 -1.01 6.11
C ASN A 403 -5.35 -1.33 5.24
N ILE A 404 -6.51 -1.43 5.89
CA ILE A 404 -7.77 -1.22 5.20
C ILE A 404 -7.74 0.26 4.80
N SER A 405 -6.95 0.59 3.78
CA SER A 405 -7.36 1.53 2.77
C SER A 405 -8.62 0.88 2.24
N THR A 406 -9.75 1.39 2.70
CA THR A 406 -11.08 1.14 2.17
C THR A 406 -11.02 1.30 0.66
N VAL A 407 -10.67 0.25 -0.07
CA VAL A 407 -11.21 0.00 -1.39
C VAL A 407 -12.56 -0.66 -1.13
N GLN A 408 -13.50 0.14 -0.59
CA GLN A 408 -14.90 -0.13 -0.87
C GLN A 408 -15.20 0.51 -2.23
N PRO A 409 -15.85 -0.22 -3.14
CA PRO A 409 -16.08 0.20 -4.52
C PRO A 409 -16.99 1.43 -4.66
#